data_AF-D7TK74-F1
#
_entry.id   AF-D7TK74-F1
#
_cell.length_a   1.000
_cell.length_b   1.000
_cell.length_c   1.000
_cell.angle_alpha   90.00
_cell.angle_beta   90.00
_cell.angle_gamma   90.00
#
_symmetry.space_group_name_H-M   'P 1'
#
loop_
_entity.id
_entity.type
_entity.pdbx_description
1 polymer ?
#
loop_
_entity_poly.entity_id
_entity_poly.type
_entity_poly.pdbx_seq_one_letter_code
_entity_poly.pdbx_strand_id
1 'polypeptide(L)'
;MWKLKIAEGHGPWLYSLNNFVGRQIWELDPEAGTPEEREEVRKVQENFTKNRFRYKPNGNLLMRMQLIKENQIDLSIPPMRLGEKEEVTYEAVTTVVRKAVRLTRAIQAKDGHWPAENAGPLFFTPPLIMVLYFIGTLNIALTPEHKLELLRYITNHQNEDGGWGFHIEGHNTMLGTTLSYISMRILGVGPDDKAVAAGRKWILDCGGATYSQSWGKCFLSVLGLYEWSGCNPLPPEYWLFLSFLPMHPDKMWCYCRTIYMPMSYLYDKISGTHY
;
A
#
# COMPACT_ATOMS: atom_id res chain seq x y z
N MET A 1 -18.34 1.88 -10.27
CA MET A 1 -16.95 1.56 -10.68
C MET A 1 -15.99 2.55 -10.03
N TRP A 2 -14.79 2.13 -9.65
CA TRP A 2 -13.73 3.05 -9.19
C TRP A 2 -13.26 3.92 -10.34
N LYS A 3 -13.24 5.24 -10.16
CA LYS A 3 -12.74 6.24 -11.12
C LYS A 3 -11.46 6.87 -10.62
N LEU A 4 -10.47 6.99 -11.51
CA LEU A 4 -9.25 7.72 -11.25
C LEU A 4 -9.51 9.21 -11.40
N LYS A 5 -9.24 9.99 -10.35
CA LYS A 5 -9.29 11.45 -10.38
C LYS A 5 -7.89 12.02 -10.41
N ILE A 6 -7.65 12.92 -11.35
CA ILE A 6 -6.34 13.52 -11.63
C ILE A 6 -6.43 15.03 -11.38
N ALA A 7 -5.47 15.56 -10.63
CA ALA A 7 -5.33 16.98 -10.32
C ALA A 7 -6.59 17.64 -9.72
N GLU A 8 -7.44 16.85 -9.07
CA GLU A 8 -8.66 17.30 -8.41
C GLU A 8 -8.44 17.43 -6.88
N GLY A 9 -8.98 18.49 -6.30
CA GLY A 9 -8.90 18.78 -4.88
C GLY A 9 -10.08 19.64 -4.43
N HIS A 10 -11.17 18.98 -4.03
CA HIS A 10 -12.36 19.63 -3.50
C HIS A 10 -12.52 19.23 -2.03
N GLY A 11 -12.57 20.21 -1.13
CA GLY A 11 -12.81 19.96 0.28
C GLY A 11 -12.21 21.04 1.17
N PRO A 12 -12.82 21.33 2.33
CA PRO A 12 -12.38 22.41 3.22
C PRO A 12 -10.99 22.18 3.83
N TRP A 13 -10.49 20.93 3.78
CA TRP A 13 -9.21 20.52 4.36
C TRP A 13 -8.12 20.21 3.32
N LEU A 14 -8.40 20.42 2.03
CA LEU A 14 -7.43 20.20 0.97
C LEU A 14 -6.77 21.52 0.57
N TYR A 15 -5.44 21.57 0.69
CA TYR A 15 -4.62 22.70 0.28
C TYR A 15 -3.49 22.23 -0.64
N SER A 16 -3.10 23.06 -1.59
CA SER A 16 -2.00 22.77 -2.51
C SER A 16 -1.28 24.06 -2.91
N LEU A 17 0.05 23.96 -3.03
CA LEU A 17 0.92 25.02 -3.56
C LEU A 17 1.09 24.95 -5.09
N ASN A 18 0.64 23.86 -5.71
CA ASN A 18 0.84 23.57 -7.13
C ASN A 18 -0.47 23.20 -7.85
N ASN A 19 -1.62 23.66 -7.34
CA ASN A 19 -2.95 23.38 -7.90
C ASN A 19 -3.23 21.88 -8.10
N PHE A 20 -2.75 21.05 -7.16
CA PHE A 20 -2.91 19.59 -7.15
C PHE A 20 -2.26 18.84 -8.33
N VAL A 21 -1.38 19.47 -9.11
CA VAL A 21 -0.64 18.79 -10.19
C VAL A 21 0.12 17.58 -9.63
N GLY A 22 -0.02 16.42 -10.28
CA GLY A 22 0.55 15.14 -9.86
C GLY A 22 -0.30 14.37 -8.85
N ARG A 23 -1.43 14.93 -8.39
CA ARG A 23 -2.35 14.24 -7.47
C ARG A 23 -3.19 13.23 -8.24
N GLN A 24 -3.22 12.00 -7.71
CA GLN A 24 -4.12 10.94 -8.14
C GLN A 24 -4.89 10.39 -6.92
N ILE A 25 -6.21 10.23 -7.05
CA ILE A 25 -7.05 9.55 -6.05
C ILE A 25 -8.06 8.65 -6.75
N TRP A 26 -8.55 7.64 -6.03
CA TRP A 26 -9.64 6.79 -6.48
C TRP A 26 -10.93 7.18 -5.79
N GLU A 27 -12.00 7.36 -6.57
CA GLU A 27 -13.34 7.65 -6.07
C GLU A 27 -14.31 6.61 -6.62
N LEU A 28 -15.17 6.07 -5.76
CA LEU A 28 -16.19 5.15 -6.20
C LEU A 28 -17.38 5.95 -6.75
N ASP A 29 -17.74 5.66 -8.00
CA ASP A 29 -18.98 6.15 -8.60
C ASP A 29 -19.89 4.95 -8.88
N PRO A 30 -20.99 4.75 -8.12
CA PRO A 30 -21.91 3.62 -8.31
C PRO A 30 -22.58 3.57 -9.69
N GLU A 31 -22.72 4.71 -10.34
CA GLU A 31 -23.36 4.86 -11.65
C GLU A 31 -22.35 4.80 -12.81
N ALA A 32 -21.05 4.88 -12.50
CA ALA A 32 -20.00 4.78 -13.51
C ALA A 32 -19.92 3.42 -14.22
N GLY A 33 -19.76 3.51 -15.53
CA GLY A 33 -19.38 2.43 -16.43
C GLY A 33 -20.56 1.58 -16.89
N THR A 34 -20.50 1.12 -18.14
CA THR A 34 -21.50 0.19 -18.70
C THR A 34 -21.42 -1.18 -18.00
N PRO A 35 -22.45 -2.04 -18.12
CA PRO A 35 -22.38 -3.41 -17.61
C PRO A 35 -21.15 -4.17 -18.09
N GLU A 36 -20.76 -3.97 -19.35
CA GLU A 36 -19.58 -4.60 -19.96
C GLU A 36 -18.29 -4.09 -19.33
N GLU A 37 -18.16 -2.78 -19.08
CA GLU A 37 -16.97 -2.22 -18.42
C GLU A 37 -16.84 -2.71 -16.98
N ARG A 38 -17.96 -2.78 -16.25
CA ARG A 38 -17.98 -3.33 -14.89
C ARG A 38 -17.58 -4.80 -14.88
N GLU A 39 -17.98 -5.55 -15.90
CA GLU A 39 -17.59 -6.94 -16.11
C GLU A 39 -16.08 -7.07 -16.37
N GLU A 40 -15.52 -6.22 -17.24
CA GLU A 40 -14.08 -6.20 -17.51
C GLU A 40 -13.25 -5.92 -16.26
N VAL A 41 -13.67 -4.94 -15.44
CA VAL A 41 -13.02 -4.65 -14.16
C VAL A 41 -13.05 -5.88 -13.24
N ARG A 42 -14.19 -6.58 -13.16
CA ARG A 42 -14.29 -7.80 -12.34
C ARG A 42 -13.36 -8.90 -12.85
N LYS A 43 -13.31 -9.13 -14.17
CA LYS A 43 -12.41 -10.10 -14.80
C LYS A 43 -10.95 -9.79 -14.50
N VAL A 44 -10.56 -8.52 -14.54
CA VAL A 44 -9.20 -8.08 -14.17
C VAL A 44 -8.88 -8.40 -12.71
N GLN A 45 -9.80 -8.06 -11.79
CA GLN A 45 -9.62 -8.36 -10.37
C GLN A 45 -9.52 -9.86 -10.10
N GLU A 46 -10.40 -10.67 -10.70
CA GLU A 46 -10.36 -12.12 -10.57
C GLU A 46 -9.09 -12.73 -11.16
N ASN A 47 -8.64 -12.23 -12.31
CA ASN A 47 -7.41 -12.68 -12.94
C ASN A 47 -6.20 -12.37 -12.06
N PHE A 48 -6.15 -11.20 -11.43
CA PHE A 48 -5.11 -10.88 -10.46
C PHE A 48 -5.14 -11.84 -9.27
N THR A 49 -6.30 -12.05 -8.65
CA THR A 49 -6.46 -13.00 -7.53
C THR A 49 -6.02 -14.42 -7.91
N LYS A 50 -6.37 -14.90 -9.11
CA LYS A 50 -5.97 -16.23 -9.62
C LYS A 50 -4.46 -16.35 -9.81
N ASN A 51 -3.78 -15.26 -10.19
CA ASN A 51 -2.35 -15.26 -10.50
C ASN A 51 -1.47 -14.61 -9.41
N ARG A 52 -2.04 -14.29 -8.25
CA ARG A 52 -1.39 -13.49 -7.20
C ARG A 52 -0.07 -14.06 -6.68
N PHE A 53 0.11 -15.39 -6.75
CA PHE A 53 1.35 -16.06 -6.35
C PHE A 53 2.45 -15.99 -7.42
N ARG A 54 2.07 -15.78 -8.69
CA ARG A 54 2.99 -15.67 -9.83
C ARG A 54 3.35 -14.22 -10.14
N TYR A 55 2.39 -13.31 -10.03
CA TYR A 55 2.56 -11.88 -10.29
C TYR A 55 2.07 -11.10 -9.08
N LYS A 56 3.02 -10.71 -8.24
CA LYS A 56 2.77 -10.03 -6.98
C LYS A 56 2.52 -8.51 -7.15
N PRO A 57 3.31 -7.76 -7.95
CA PRO A 57 3.01 -6.36 -8.24
C PRO A 57 2.09 -6.23 -9.46
N ASN A 58 0.83 -5.81 -9.32
CA ASN A 58 0.00 -5.41 -10.47
C ASN A 58 -1.33 -4.67 -10.16
N GLY A 59 -1.31 -3.56 -9.40
CA GLY A 59 -2.51 -2.73 -9.18
C GLY A 59 -2.83 -1.75 -10.32
N ASN A 60 -1.97 -1.63 -11.33
CA ASN A 60 -2.06 -0.57 -12.35
C ASN A 60 -3.02 -0.84 -13.51
N LEU A 61 -3.55 -2.05 -13.67
CA LEU A 61 -4.30 -2.41 -14.87
C LEU A 61 -5.60 -1.58 -15.01
N LEU A 62 -6.34 -1.39 -13.91
CA LEU A 62 -7.56 -0.57 -13.92
C LEU A 62 -7.27 0.89 -14.31
N MET A 63 -6.20 1.46 -13.76
CA MET A 63 -5.74 2.81 -14.10
C MET A 63 -5.39 2.92 -15.59
N ARG A 64 -4.63 1.97 -16.13
CA ARG A 64 -4.25 1.94 -17.54
C ARG A 64 -5.47 1.84 -18.46
N MET A 65 -6.46 1.02 -18.11
CA MET A 65 -7.70 0.91 -18.89
C MET A 65 -8.42 2.26 -19.02
N GLN A 66 -8.54 3.02 -17.92
CA GLN A 66 -9.18 4.33 -17.92
C GLN A 66 -8.40 5.35 -18.76
N LEU A 67 -7.08 5.46 -18.53
CA LEU A 67 -6.26 6.44 -19.26
C LEU A 67 -6.15 6.12 -20.76
N ILE A 68 -6.01 4.85 -21.14
CA ILE A 68 -5.98 4.45 -22.56
C ILE A 68 -7.30 4.84 -23.24
N LYS A 69 -8.42 4.61 -22.57
CA LYS A 69 -9.75 5.00 -23.08
C LYS A 69 -9.89 6.53 -23.20
N GLU A 70 -9.46 7.28 -22.18
CA GLU A 70 -9.55 8.74 -22.16
C GLU A 70 -8.66 9.41 -23.21
N ASN A 71 -7.42 8.94 -23.36
CA ASN A 71 -6.43 9.54 -24.25
C ASN A 71 -6.61 9.16 -25.72
N GLN A 72 -7.35 8.09 -26.01
CA GLN A 72 -7.70 7.64 -27.37
C GLN A 72 -6.49 7.49 -28.31
N ILE A 73 -5.35 7.05 -27.76
CA ILE A 73 -4.14 6.81 -28.54
C ILE A 73 -4.27 5.48 -29.29
N ASP A 74 -3.93 5.49 -30.58
CA ASP A 74 -3.91 4.28 -31.41
C ASP A 74 -2.80 3.31 -30.97
N LEU A 75 -3.20 2.22 -30.30
CA LEU A 75 -2.33 1.14 -29.85
C LEU A 75 -2.32 -0.08 -30.78
N SER A 76 -2.79 0.06 -32.03
CA SER A 76 -2.90 -1.04 -33.00
C SER A 76 -1.57 -1.66 -33.45
N ILE A 77 -0.43 -1.00 -33.20
CA ILE A 77 0.88 -1.53 -33.55
C ILE A 77 1.07 -2.91 -32.87
N PRO A 78 1.27 -4.00 -33.63
CA PRO A 78 1.39 -5.34 -33.05
C PRO A 78 2.66 -5.46 -32.20
N PRO A 79 2.65 -6.31 -31.15
CA PRO A 79 3.86 -6.57 -30.39
C PRO A 79 4.86 -7.31 -31.29
N MET A 80 6.10 -6.83 -31.33
CA MET A 80 7.20 -7.53 -31.97
C MET A 80 8.12 -8.05 -30.86
N ARG A 81 8.31 -9.37 -30.81
CA ARG A 81 9.22 -10.04 -29.88
C ARG A 81 10.23 -10.80 -30.72
N LEU A 82 11.50 -10.44 -30.58
CA LEU A 82 12.58 -11.18 -31.22
C LEU A 82 12.93 -12.40 -30.37
N GLY A 83 13.18 -13.53 -31.02
CA GLY A 83 13.77 -14.70 -30.38
C GLY A 83 15.24 -14.49 -30.01
N GLU A 84 15.81 -15.31 -29.13
CA GLU A 84 17.20 -15.18 -28.66
C GLU A 84 18.26 -15.20 -29.78
N LYS A 85 17.94 -15.82 -30.93
CA LYS A 85 18.85 -15.97 -32.08
C LYS A 85 18.46 -15.11 -33.29
N GLU A 86 17.42 -14.28 -33.16
CA GLU A 86 16.99 -13.41 -34.26
C GLU A 86 17.81 -12.11 -34.27
N GLU A 87 18.16 -11.65 -35.47
CA GLU A 87 18.93 -10.41 -35.64
C GLU A 87 18.08 -9.18 -35.31
N VAL A 88 18.66 -8.26 -34.53
CA VAL A 88 18.02 -6.98 -34.19
C VAL A 88 18.11 -6.03 -35.39
N THR A 89 17.00 -5.88 -36.11
CA THR A 89 16.93 -4.96 -37.26
C THR A 89 16.51 -3.55 -36.84
N TYR A 90 16.92 -2.54 -37.62
CA TYR A 90 16.49 -1.15 -37.40
C TYR A 90 14.96 -0.99 -37.45
N GLU A 91 14.29 -1.74 -38.34
CA GLU A 91 12.83 -1.75 -38.47
C GLU A 91 12.16 -2.33 -37.22
N ALA A 92 12.72 -3.42 -36.68
CA ALA A 92 12.22 -4.03 -35.46
C ALA A 92 12.32 -3.07 -34.27
N VAL A 93 13.48 -2.45 -34.08
CA VAL A 93 13.70 -1.44 -33.03
C VAL A 93 12.74 -0.27 -33.20
N THR A 94 12.63 0.27 -34.42
CA THR A 94 11.74 1.40 -34.72
C THR A 94 10.28 1.07 -34.39
N THR A 95 9.83 -0.13 -34.74
CA THR A 95 8.45 -0.57 -34.48
C THR A 95 8.18 -0.71 -32.99
N VAL A 96 9.11 -1.34 -32.24
CA VAL A 96 9.00 -1.53 -30.79
C VAL A 96 9.03 -0.19 -30.06
N VAL A 97 9.96 0.71 -30.40
CA VAL A 97 10.06 2.04 -29.79
C VAL A 97 8.81 2.86 -30.08
N ARG A 98 8.32 2.85 -31.32
CA ARG A 98 7.08 3.55 -31.68
C ARG A 98 5.89 3.04 -30.85
N LYS A 99 5.76 1.72 -30.69
CA LYS A 99 4.73 1.12 -29.84
C LYS A 99 4.89 1.55 -28.37
N ALA A 100 6.10 1.54 -27.82
CA ALA A 100 6.37 1.94 -26.45
C ALA A 100 6.01 3.41 -26.21
N VAL A 101 6.43 4.32 -27.10
CA VAL A 101 6.09 5.75 -27.02
C VAL A 101 4.57 5.96 -27.05
N ARG A 102 3.87 5.25 -27.94
CA ARG A 102 2.41 5.33 -28.00
C ARG A 102 1.74 4.83 -26.71
N LEU A 103 2.22 3.72 -26.14
CA LEU A 103 1.71 3.22 -24.86
C LEU A 103 1.97 4.22 -23.73
N THR A 104 3.19 4.75 -23.62
CA THR A 104 3.54 5.75 -22.60
C THR A 104 2.66 7.00 -22.72
N ARG A 105 2.39 7.46 -23.94
CA ARG A 105 1.45 8.57 -24.18
C ARG A 105 0.02 8.19 -23.81
N ALA A 106 -0.43 6.97 -24.09
CA ALA A 106 -1.78 6.51 -23.80
C ALA A 106 -2.09 6.43 -22.30
N ILE A 107 -1.06 6.32 -21.44
CA ILE A 107 -1.20 6.26 -19.98
C ILE A 107 -0.75 7.55 -19.29
N GLN A 108 -0.54 8.65 -20.03
CA GLN A 108 -0.24 9.95 -19.44
C GLN A 108 -1.53 10.57 -18.89
N ALA A 109 -1.47 11.14 -17.69
CA ALA A 109 -2.60 11.84 -17.10
C ALA A 109 -2.79 13.24 -17.72
N LYS A 110 -4.00 13.81 -17.59
CA LYS A 110 -4.39 15.09 -18.21
C LYS A 110 -3.56 16.31 -17.77
N ASP A 111 -2.93 16.25 -16.61
CA ASP A 111 -2.02 17.26 -16.05
C ASP A 111 -0.53 16.99 -16.38
N GLY A 112 -0.26 15.97 -17.21
CA GLY A 112 1.05 15.66 -17.77
C GLY A 112 1.88 14.63 -16.99
N HIS A 113 1.46 14.21 -15.79
CA HIS A 113 2.21 13.19 -15.03
C HIS A 113 1.89 11.76 -15.49
N TRP A 114 2.69 10.79 -15.02
CA TRP A 114 2.44 9.36 -15.21
C TRP A 114 1.97 8.72 -13.91
N PRO A 115 0.65 8.49 -13.76
CA PRO A 115 0.11 7.84 -12.59
C PRO A 115 0.63 6.40 -12.53
N ALA A 116 0.96 5.97 -11.32
CA ALA A 116 1.41 4.62 -11.04
C ALA A 116 1.16 4.27 -9.57
N GLU A 117 0.87 2.99 -9.34
CA GLU A 117 0.95 2.36 -8.05
C GLU A 117 2.41 2.37 -7.56
N ASN A 118 2.62 2.89 -6.36
CA ASN A 118 3.88 2.82 -5.62
C ASN A 118 3.70 1.92 -4.39
N ALA A 119 3.38 0.65 -4.65
CA ALA A 119 3.20 -0.38 -3.63
C ALA A 119 4.49 -1.17 -3.40
N GLY A 120 4.45 -2.09 -2.45
CA GLY A 120 5.56 -2.99 -2.16
C GLY A 120 5.61 -3.31 -0.67
N PRO A 121 5.86 -2.34 0.20
CA PRO A 121 5.84 -2.55 1.63
C PRO A 121 4.48 -2.96 2.19
N LEU A 122 4.47 -3.99 3.04
CA LEU A 122 3.26 -4.44 3.77
C LEU A 122 3.16 -3.84 5.17
N PHE A 123 3.90 -2.76 5.43
CA PHE A 123 3.87 -1.99 6.68
C PHE A 123 3.41 -0.53 6.47
N PHE A 124 2.71 -0.23 5.37
CA PHE A 124 1.99 1.04 5.21
C PHE A 124 0.49 0.85 5.38
N THR A 125 -0.12 -0.05 4.58
CA THR A 125 -1.56 -0.31 4.60
C THR A 125 -2.05 -0.81 5.96
N PRO A 126 -1.42 -1.83 6.59
CA PRO A 126 -1.90 -2.29 7.89
C PRO A 126 -1.79 -1.23 9.00
N PRO A 127 -0.65 -0.50 9.17
CA PRO A 127 -0.60 0.61 10.11
C PRO A 127 -1.60 1.73 9.84
N LEU A 128 -1.91 2.09 8.58
CA LEU A 128 -2.96 3.07 8.29
C LEU A 128 -4.31 2.64 8.87
N ILE A 129 -4.70 1.38 8.66
CA ILE A 129 -5.95 0.81 9.20
C ILE A 129 -5.95 0.88 10.73
N MET A 130 -4.84 0.51 11.36
CA MET A 130 -4.69 0.58 12.82
C MET A 130 -4.76 2.02 13.33
N VAL A 131 -4.14 2.96 12.62
CA VAL A 131 -4.15 4.38 12.96
C VAL A 131 -5.56 4.92 12.96
N LEU A 132 -6.27 4.74 11.85
CA LEU A 132 -7.66 5.16 11.70
C LEU A 132 -8.59 4.51 12.73
N TYR A 133 -8.32 3.26 13.11
CA TYR A 133 -9.06 2.57 14.16
C TYR A 133 -8.83 3.20 15.54
N PHE A 134 -7.57 3.39 15.96
CA PHE A 134 -7.30 3.90 17.31
C PHE A 134 -7.75 5.35 17.50
N ILE A 135 -7.69 6.18 16.45
CA ILE A 135 -8.20 7.57 16.52
C ILE A 135 -9.72 7.66 16.34
N GLY A 136 -10.42 6.53 16.14
CA GLY A 136 -11.87 6.50 16.00
C GLY A 136 -12.42 7.05 14.67
N THR A 137 -11.59 7.22 13.64
CA THR A 137 -12.00 7.79 12.34
C THR A 137 -12.10 6.76 11.21
N LEU A 138 -11.96 5.46 11.51
CA LEU A 138 -12.01 4.39 10.50
C LEU A 138 -13.23 4.49 9.57
N ASN A 139 -14.42 4.73 10.14
CA ASN A 139 -15.68 4.85 9.38
C ASN A 139 -15.90 6.23 8.74
N ILE A 140 -15.11 7.22 9.15
CA ILE A 140 -15.14 8.58 8.58
C ILE A 140 -14.23 8.64 7.36
N ALA A 141 -13.05 8.03 7.46
CA ALA A 141 -12.03 8.04 6.42
C ALA A 141 -12.26 6.96 5.34
N LEU A 142 -12.83 5.81 5.70
CA LEU A 142 -12.99 4.67 4.79
C LEU A 142 -14.47 4.29 4.63
N THR A 143 -14.95 4.38 3.39
CA THR A 143 -16.26 3.82 3.00
C THR A 143 -16.23 2.29 3.05
N PRO A 144 -17.39 1.60 3.04
CA PRO A 144 -17.44 0.14 2.97
C PRO A 144 -16.63 -0.45 1.81
N GLU A 145 -16.59 0.22 0.68
CA GLU A 145 -15.89 -0.24 -0.53
C GLU A 145 -14.38 -0.06 -0.42
N HIS A 146 -13.92 1.01 0.25
CA HIS A 146 -12.50 1.13 0.61
C HIS A 146 -12.07 -0.06 1.49
N LYS A 147 -12.87 -0.43 2.48
CA LYS A 147 -12.58 -1.56 3.36
C LYS A 147 -12.54 -2.88 2.58
N LEU A 148 -13.45 -3.07 1.63
CA LEU A 148 -13.46 -4.24 0.75
C LEU A 148 -12.18 -4.32 -0.09
N GLU A 149 -11.73 -3.22 -0.68
CA GLU A 149 -10.50 -3.21 -1.48
C GLU A 149 -9.23 -3.34 -0.62
N LEU A 150 -9.22 -2.82 0.61
CA LEU A 150 -8.14 -3.06 1.57
C LEU A 150 -8.06 -4.54 1.96
N LEU A 151 -9.21 -5.18 2.22
CA LEU A 151 -9.27 -6.63 2.46
C LEU A 151 -8.80 -7.43 1.26
N ARG A 152 -9.22 -7.03 0.05
CA ARG A 152 -8.77 -7.66 -1.20
C ARG A 152 -7.25 -7.54 -1.34
N TYR A 153 -6.69 -6.35 -1.11
CA TYR A 153 -5.25 -6.11 -1.17
C TYR A 153 -4.49 -6.99 -0.17
N ILE A 154 -4.90 -7.02 1.11
CA ILE A 154 -4.23 -7.84 2.13
C ILE A 154 -4.35 -9.33 1.76
N THR A 155 -5.54 -9.79 1.38
CA THR A 155 -5.78 -11.20 1.02
C THR A 155 -4.97 -11.62 -0.20
N ASN A 156 -4.80 -10.74 -1.18
CA ASN A 156 -4.03 -11.06 -2.38
C ASN A 156 -2.52 -11.14 -2.15
N HIS A 157 -2.03 -10.57 -1.06
CA HIS A 157 -0.62 -10.60 -0.70
C HIS A 157 -0.30 -11.54 0.45
N GLN A 158 -1.26 -12.40 0.85
CA GLN A 158 -0.99 -13.51 1.75
C GLN A 158 -0.19 -14.58 1.00
N ASN A 159 0.90 -15.06 1.59
CA ASN A 159 1.68 -16.17 1.03
C ASN A 159 0.94 -17.50 1.21
N GLU A 160 1.34 -18.54 0.45
CA GLU A 160 0.65 -19.84 0.41
C GLU A 160 0.61 -20.55 1.78
N ASP A 161 1.61 -20.32 2.62
CA ASP A 161 1.76 -20.84 3.97
C ASP A 161 1.05 -19.98 5.04
N GLY A 162 0.27 -18.97 4.61
CA GLY A 162 -0.70 -18.26 5.45
C GLY A 162 -0.22 -16.97 6.10
N GLY A 163 1.07 -16.64 6.03
CA GLY A 163 1.59 -15.39 6.56
C GLY A 163 1.70 -14.26 5.54
N TRP A 164 2.30 -13.15 5.97
CA TRP A 164 2.61 -11.99 5.13
C TRP A 164 4.06 -11.55 5.35
N GLY A 165 4.69 -11.11 4.27
CA GLY A 165 6.05 -10.61 4.32
C GLY A 165 6.19 -9.16 4.78
N PHE A 166 7.44 -8.71 4.85
CA PHE A 166 7.76 -7.29 5.05
C PHE A 166 7.36 -6.44 3.82
N HIS A 167 7.37 -7.05 2.65
CA HIS A 167 6.89 -6.52 1.39
C HIS A 167 6.15 -7.62 0.62
N ILE A 168 5.39 -7.24 -0.41
CA ILE A 168 4.52 -8.12 -1.19
C ILE A 168 5.26 -9.34 -1.76
N GLU A 169 6.53 -9.18 -2.14
CA GLU A 169 7.38 -10.26 -2.68
C GLU A 169 8.09 -11.10 -1.63
N GLY A 170 8.11 -10.66 -0.37
CA GLY A 170 8.87 -11.29 0.70
C GLY A 170 8.24 -12.57 1.24
N HIS A 171 9.08 -13.40 1.86
CA HIS A 171 8.65 -14.49 2.74
C HIS A 171 8.00 -13.92 4.00
N ASN A 172 7.29 -14.76 4.75
CA ASN A 172 6.56 -14.34 5.94
C ASN A 172 7.47 -13.76 7.02
N THR A 173 7.00 -12.71 7.67
CA THR A 173 7.69 -12.09 8.79
C THR A 173 6.72 -11.91 9.95
N MET A 174 7.21 -11.95 11.19
CA MET A 174 6.34 -11.74 12.34
C MET A 174 5.65 -10.37 12.32
N LEU A 175 6.36 -9.31 11.95
CA LEU A 175 5.77 -7.97 11.72
C LEU A 175 4.68 -8.00 10.64
N GLY A 176 5.00 -8.45 9.43
CA GLY A 176 4.06 -8.45 8.31
C GLY A 176 2.80 -9.26 8.63
N THR A 177 2.96 -10.48 9.12
CA THR A 177 1.84 -11.36 9.46
C THR A 177 0.99 -10.81 10.59
N THR A 178 1.62 -10.33 11.68
CA THR A 178 0.88 -9.81 12.84
C THR A 178 0.08 -8.57 12.45
N LEU A 179 0.68 -7.63 11.72
CA LEU A 179 0.00 -6.41 11.34
C LEU A 179 -1.15 -6.70 10.36
N SER A 180 -0.92 -7.51 9.33
CA SER A 180 -1.97 -7.90 8.38
C SER A 180 -3.13 -8.65 9.06
N TYR A 181 -2.83 -9.59 9.97
CA TYR A 181 -3.84 -10.29 10.75
C TYR A 181 -4.73 -9.32 11.53
N ILE A 182 -4.12 -8.42 12.32
CA ILE A 182 -4.87 -7.46 13.14
C ILE A 182 -5.69 -6.51 12.25
N SER A 183 -5.13 -6.03 11.13
CA SER A 183 -5.86 -5.18 10.20
C SER A 183 -7.08 -5.87 9.60
N MET A 184 -6.99 -7.15 9.23
CA MET A 184 -8.17 -7.91 8.80
C MET A 184 -9.22 -8.04 9.91
N ARG A 185 -8.79 -8.25 11.16
CA ARG A 185 -9.68 -8.30 12.33
C ARG A 185 -10.38 -6.96 12.57
N ILE A 186 -9.66 -5.85 12.49
CA ILE A 186 -10.20 -4.47 12.61
C ILE A 186 -11.23 -4.19 11.51
N LEU A 187 -10.98 -4.67 10.29
CA LEU A 187 -11.90 -4.53 9.16
C LEU A 187 -13.12 -5.46 9.25
N GLY A 188 -13.25 -6.26 10.32
CA GLY A 188 -14.44 -7.06 10.63
C GLY A 188 -14.39 -8.51 10.16
N VAL A 189 -13.28 -8.99 9.60
CA VAL A 189 -13.16 -10.39 9.17
C VAL A 189 -13.04 -11.30 10.38
N GLY A 190 -13.96 -12.25 10.54
CA GLY A 190 -14.05 -13.19 11.66
C GLY A 190 -12.79 -14.03 11.91
N PRO A 191 -12.60 -14.57 13.14
CA PRO A 191 -11.40 -15.36 13.47
C PRO A 191 -11.32 -16.69 12.72
N ASP A 192 -12.45 -17.21 12.24
CA ASP A 192 -12.55 -18.50 11.54
C ASP A 192 -12.49 -18.35 10.01
N ASP A 193 -12.38 -17.12 9.49
CA ASP A 193 -12.10 -16.90 8.09
C ASP A 193 -10.79 -17.60 7.69
N LYS A 194 -10.75 -18.19 6.50
CA LYS A 194 -9.62 -19.01 6.03
C LYS A 194 -8.29 -18.25 6.07
N ALA A 195 -8.27 -17.00 5.61
CA ALA A 195 -7.03 -16.21 5.57
C ALA A 195 -6.60 -15.81 6.98
N VAL A 196 -7.54 -15.37 7.82
CA VAL A 196 -7.29 -14.97 9.21
C VAL A 196 -6.83 -16.16 10.06
N ALA A 197 -7.47 -17.32 9.92
CA ALA A 197 -7.12 -18.53 10.64
C ALA A 197 -5.72 -19.03 10.25
N ALA A 198 -5.37 -19.00 8.95
CA ALA A 198 -4.04 -19.35 8.48
C ALA A 198 -2.97 -18.39 9.03
N GLY A 199 -3.23 -17.08 9.01
CA GLY A 199 -2.36 -16.07 9.61
C GLY A 199 -2.15 -16.28 11.12
N ARG A 200 -3.23 -16.53 11.86
CA ARG A 200 -3.16 -16.85 13.30
C ARG A 200 -2.32 -18.10 13.54
N LYS A 201 -2.56 -19.17 12.76
CA LYS A 201 -1.80 -20.41 12.88
C LYS A 201 -0.31 -20.15 12.66
N TRP A 202 0.05 -19.45 11.58
CA TRP A 202 1.44 -19.10 11.30
C TRP A 202 2.08 -18.29 12.44
N ILE A 203 1.39 -17.29 12.98
CA ILE A 203 1.87 -16.50 14.13
C ILE A 203 2.18 -17.41 15.32
N LEU A 204 1.26 -18.31 15.68
CA LEU A 204 1.41 -19.20 16.83
C LEU A 204 2.54 -20.21 16.62
N ASP A 205 2.61 -20.82 15.44
CA ASP A 205 3.65 -21.80 15.08
C ASP A 205 5.05 -21.16 15.07
N CYS A 206 5.16 -19.86 14.77
CA CYS A 206 6.41 -19.11 14.74
C CYS A 206 6.76 -18.36 16.04
N GLY A 207 6.17 -18.73 17.18
CA GLY A 207 6.54 -18.21 18.50
C GLY A 207 5.70 -17.05 19.03
N GLY A 208 4.70 -16.60 18.25
CA GLY A 208 3.74 -15.59 18.66
C GLY A 208 4.16 -14.14 18.38
N ALA A 209 3.20 -13.23 18.52
CA ALA A 209 3.36 -11.81 18.18
C ALA A 209 4.47 -11.08 19.00
N THR A 210 4.91 -11.66 20.11
CA THR A 210 6.01 -11.10 20.94
C THR A 210 7.37 -11.12 20.22
N TYR A 211 7.51 -11.96 19.19
CA TYR A 211 8.69 -12.03 18.30
C TYR A 211 8.67 -10.97 17.20
N SER A 212 7.64 -10.11 17.16
CA SER A 212 7.58 -9.00 16.22
C SER A 212 8.71 -7.99 16.47
N GLN A 213 9.19 -7.37 15.39
CA GLN A 213 10.19 -6.31 15.44
C GLN A 213 9.68 -5.09 16.23
N SER A 214 10.58 -4.19 16.63
CA SER A 214 10.28 -3.04 17.52
C SER A 214 9.09 -2.19 17.07
N TRP A 215 8.94 -1.94 15.77
CA TRP A 215 7.78 -1.21 15.23
C TRP A 215 6.47 -1.94 15.46
N GLY A 216 6.46 -3.26 15.28
CA GLY A 216 5.29 -4.09 15.53
C GLY A 216 4.87 -4.03 16.99
N LYS A 217 5.83 -4.16 17.92
CA LYS A 217 5.56 -4.01 19.36
C LYS A 217 4.99 -2.65 19.71
N CYS A 218 5.50 -1.58 19.10
CA CYS A 218 4.94 -0.24 19.27
C CYS A 218 3.46 -0.16 18.84
N PHE A 219 3.12 -0.66 17.64
CA PHE A 219 1.72 -0.69 17.18
C PHE A 219 0.82 -1.55 18.07
N LEU A 220 1.29 -2.72 18.51
CA LEU A 220 0.55 -3.57 19.45
C LEU A 220 0.32 -2.86 20.79
N SER A 221 1.30 -2.11 21.28
CA SER A 221 1.19 -1.38 22.55
C SER A 221 0.21 -0.21 22.45
N VAL A 222 0.20 0.51 21.33
CA VAL A 222 -0.81 1.56 21.05
C VAL A 222 -2.22 0.97 21.02
N LEU A 223 -2.38 -0.27 20.53
CA LEU A 223 -3.67 -0.99 20.52
C LEU A 223 -4.02 -1.66 21.86
N GLY A 224 -3.17 -1.58 22.89
CA GLY A 224 -3.37 -2.26 24.17
C GLY A 224 -3.22 -3.79 24.11
N LEU A 225 -2.57 -4.31 23.07
CA LEU A 225 -2.34 -5.75 22.85
C LEU A 225 -0.95 -6.23 23.32
N TYR A 226 -0.09 -5.30 23.74
CA TYR A 226 1.26 -5.57 24.23
C TYR A 226 1.65 -4.53 25.28
N GLU A 227 2.39 -4.95 26.30
CA GLU A 227 2.84 -4.06 27.36
C GLU A 227 3.95 -3.13 26.86
N TRP A 228 3.85 -1.83 27.15
CA TRP A 228 4.88 -0.84 26.77
C TRP A 228 6.26 -1.16 27.38
N SER A 229 6.31 -1.84 28.53
CA SER A 229 7.53 -2.31 29.17
C SER A 229 8.30 -3.35 28.35
N GLY A 230 7.64 -4.02 27.40
CA GLY A 230 8.29 -4.93 26.44
C GLY A 230 8.85 -4.23 25.20
N CYS A 231 8.62 -2.92 25.04
CA CYS A 231 9.22 -2.12 23.98
C CYS A 231 10.58 -1.57 24.43
N ASN A 232 11.54 -1.53 23.51
CA ASN A 232 12.76 -0.74 23.77
C ASN A 232 12.37 0.73 23.96
N PRO A 233 12.99 1.44 24.91
CA PRO A 233 12.66 2.84 25.18
C PRO A 233 12.77 3.73 23.93
N LEU A 234 11.79 4.62 23.75
CA LEU A 234 11.78 5.66 22.72
C LEU A 234 11.66 7.03 23.42
N PRO A 235 12.70 7.46 24.17
CA PRO A 235 12.61 8.61 25.06
C PRO A 235 12.43 9.92 24.27
N PRO A 236 11.44 10.77 24.62
CA PRO A 236 11.26 12.08 23.99
C PRO A 236 12.43 13.04 24.28
N GLU A 237 13.21 12.83 25.35
CA GLU A 237 14.37 13.66 25.72
C GLU A 237 15.49 13.61 24.68
N TYR A 238 15.55 12.53 23.89
CA TYR A 238 16.48 12.40 22.76
C TYR A 238 16.34 13.56 21.76
N TRP A 239 15.14 14.13 21.64
CA TRP A 239 14.85 15.26 20.75
C TRP A 239 15.35 16.61 21.30
N LEU A 240 15.80 16.66 22.54
CA LEU A 240 16.32 17.85 23.22
C LEU A 240 17.85 17.89 23.28
N PHE A 241 18.54 16.93 22.67
CA PHE A 241 19.99 16.91 22.63
C PHE A 241 20.56 18.18 21.98
N LEU A 242 21.78 18.55 22.36
CA LEU A 242 22.47 19.67 21.73
C LEU A 242 22.92 19.28 20.32
N SER A 243 22.69 20.15 19.34
CA SER A 243 22.93 19.87 17.91
C SER A 243 24.37 19.44 17.57
N PHE A 244 25.35 19.84 18.38
CA PHE A 244 26.74 19.43 18.17
C PHE A 244 26.99 17.95 18.50
N LEU A 245 26.16 17.29 19.32
CA LEU A 245 26.33 15.89 19.70
C LEU A 245 26.10 14.95 18.50
N PRO A 246 26.90 13.88 18.32
CA PRO A 246 26.79 12.99 17.17
C PRO A 246 25.44 12.27 17.08
N MET A 247 24.77 12.10 18.21
CA MET A 247 23.46 11.47 18.32
C MET A 247 22.28 12.44 18.17
N HIS A 248 22.49 13.69 17.77
CA HIS A 248 21.38 14.61 17.58
C HIS A 248 20.42 14.12 16.46
N PRO A 249 19.08 14.19 16.64
CA PRO A 249 18.13 13.74 15.62
C PRO A 249 18.30 14.35 14.23
N ASP A 250 18.82 15.58 14.12
CA ASP A 250 19.10 16.23 12.82
C ASP A 250 20.16 15.49 11.99
N LYS A 251 21.02 14.70 12.64
CA LYS A 251 22.04 13.86 11.99
C LYS A 251 21.47 12.52 11.52
N MET A 252 20.23 12.19 11.90
CA MET A 252 19.56 10.98 11.44
C MET A 252 19.03 11.14 10.03
N TRP A 253 18.95 10.02 9.31
CA TRP A 253 18.25 9.95 8.05
C TRP A 253 16.80 10.44 8.19
N CYS A 254 16.33 11.20 7.20
CA CYS A 254 15.06 11.93 7.27
C CYS A 254 13.84 11.06 7.53
N TYR A 255 13.79 9.87 6.94
CA TYR A 255 12.70 8.94 7.19
C TYR A 255 12.73 8.37 8.61
N CYS A 256 13.92 8.12 9.18
CA CYS A 256 14.02 7.67 10.56
C CYS A 256 13.42 8.71 11.52
N ARG A 257 13.82 9.99 11.41
CA ARG A 257 13.30 11.01 12.31
C ARG A 257 11.77 11.19 12.21
N THR A 258 11.21 11.11 11.00
CA THR A 258 9.76 11.24 10.78
C THR A 258 8.97 10.08 11.37
N ILE A 259 9.55 8.89 11.47
CA ILE A 259 8.92 7.74 12.12
C ILE A 259 9.10 7.78 13.65
N TYR A 260 10.32 8.01 14.12
CA TYR A 260 10.63 7.92 15.55
C TYR A 260 10.06 9.09 16.36
N MET A 261 9.87 10.27 15.78
CA MET A 261 9.31 11.42 16.50
C MET A 261 7.89 11.15 17.04
N PRO A 262 6.90 10.79 16.20
CA PRO A 262 5.56 10.46 16.71
C PRO A 262 5.56 9.21 17.59
N MET A 263 6.43 8.21 17.32
CA MET A 263 6.53 7.04 18.20
C MET A 263 7.06 7.40 19.60
N SER A 264 8.02 8.33 19.70
CA SER A 264 8.54 8.80 20.99
C SER A 264 7.47 9.55 21.78
N TYR A 265 6.66 10.38 21.09
CA TYR A 265 5.52 11.06 21.70
C TYR A 265 4.49 10.06 22.26
N LEU A 266 4.14 9.03 21.48
CA LEU A 266 3.20 8.01 21.92
C LEU A 266 3.76 7.17 23.07
N TYR A 267 5.06 6.87 23.02
CA TYR A 267 5.75 6.17 24.11
C TYR A 267 5.60 6.95 25.41
N ASP A 268 5.98 8.23 25.47
CA ASP A 268 5.81 9.07 26.67
C ASP A 268 4.37 9.12 27.18
N LYS A 269 3.42 9.46 26.29
CA LYS A 269 2.03 9.72 26.70
C LYS A 269 1.24 8.50 27.12
N ILE A 270 1.51 7.33 26.53
CA ILE A 270 0.68 6.14 26.72
C ILE A 270 1.33 5.14 27.66
N SER A 271 2.67 5.08 27.70
CA SER A 271 3.36 4.14 28.59
C SER A 271 3.19 4.48 30.09
N GLY A 272 2.78 5.72 30.40
CA GLY A 272 2.71 6.20 31.78
C GLY A 272 4.09 6.31 32.46
N THR A 273 5.18 6.20 31.69
CA THR A 273 6.55 6.30 32.18
C THR A 273 6.88 7.78 32.40
N HIS A 274 6.39 8.35 33.49
CA HIS A 274 6.84 9.64 33.97
C HIS A 274 8.19 9.44 34.67
N TYR A 275 9.29 9.84 34.01
CA TYR A 275 10.59 10.00 34.64
C TYR A 275 10.69 11.35 35.35
#